data_AF-A0A3G8JJN3-F1
#
_entry.id   AF-A0A3G8JJN3-F1
#
_cell.length_a   1.000
_cell.length_b   1.000
_cell.length_c   1.000
_cell.angle_alpha   90.00
_cell.angle_beta   90.00
_cell.angle_gamma   90.00
#
_symmetry.space_group_name_H-M   'P 1'
#
loop_
_entity.id
_entity.type
_entity.pdbx_description
1 polymer ?
#
loop_
_entity_poly.entity_id
_entity_poly.type
_entity_poly.pdbx_seq_one_letter_code
_entity_poly.pdbx_strand_id
1 'polypeptide(L)'
;MTTFDPGAPELDITTAHGIVTRLPTSFPIIDPELDGHLDPDLFQKGFDDANSRLDTFPRSWARHHASTTMAAAPAADDDEPSYTRGYRAALYGYLRHSAD
;
A
#
# COMPACT_ATOMS: atom_id res chain seq x y z
N MET A 1 11.66 -6.18 28.97
CA MET A 1 12.76 -7.00 28.43
C MET A 1 12.11 -8.01 27.50
N THR A 2 11.92 -7.61 26.24
CA THR A 2 11.19 -8.37 25.23
C THR A 2 12.09 -9.50 24.73
N THR A 3 11.63 -10.73 24.92
CA THR A 3 12.29 -11.96 24.49
C THR A 3 12.33 -12.01 22.97
N PHE A 4 13.54 -11.98 22.40
CA PHE A 4 13.78 -12.23 20.98
C PHE A 4 13.48 -13.70 20.68
N ASP A 5 12.47 -13.95 19.84
CA ASP A 5 12.19 -15.26 19.26
C ASP A 5 13.14 -15.47 18.07
N PRO A 6 14.08 -16.43 18.13
CA PRO A 6 15.09 -16.65 17.08
C PRO A 6 14.52 -17.21 15.77
N GLY A 7 13.21 -17.44 15.68
CA GLY A 7 12.53 -17.86 14.44
C GLY A 7 11.92 -16.72 13.61
N ALA A 8 11.91 -15.48 14.11
CA ALA A 8 11.34 -14.35 13.37
C ALA A 8 12.32 -13.83 12.29
N PRO A 9 11.88 -13.62 11.04
CA PRO A 9 12.74 -13.06 10.00
C PRO A 9 13.25 -11.67 10.43
N GLU A 10 14.52 -11.38 10.15
CA GLU A 10 15.14 -10.10 10.49
C GLU A 10 14.47 -8.98 9.68
N LEU A 11 13.57 -8.23 10.32
CA LEU A 11 12.73 -7.19 9.69
C LEU A 11 13.49 -5.88 9.44
N ASP A 12 14.66 -5.72 10.04
CA ASP A 12 15.41 -4.47 10.01
C ASP A 12 16.45 -4.47 8.88
N ILE A 13 16.31 -3.55 7.93
CA ILE A 13 17.35 -3.26 6.93
C ILE A 13 18.24 -2.15 7.49
N THR A 14 19.52 -2.44 7.64
CA THR A 14 20.50 -1.40 7.98
C THR A 14 20.96 -0.68 6.71
N THR A 15 20.85 0.65 6.70
CA THR A 15 21.33 1.52 5.62
C THR A 15 22.30 2.56 6.15
N ALA A 16 23.01 3.26 5.26
CA ALA A 16 23.91 4.38 5.62
C ALA A 16 23.17 5.57 6.28
N HIS A 17 21.84 5.59 6.23
CA HIS A 17 20.99 6.64 6.78
C HIS A 17 20.23 6.20 8.04
N GLY A 18 20.47 4.97 8.52
CA GLY A 18 19.84 4.41 9.71
C GLY A 18 19.20 3.04 9.49
N ILE A 19 18.51 2.57 10.53
CA ILE A 19 17.78 1.31 10.51
C ILE A 19 16.38 1.59 9.93
N VAL A 20 16.07 0.90 8.83
CA VAL A 20 14.74 0.88 8.24
C VAL A 20 14.09 -0.44 8.62
N THR A 21 13.20 -0.41 9.60
CA THR A 21 12.31 -1.54 9.87
C THR A 21 11.40 -1.70 8.66
N ARG A 22 11.52 -2.81 7.94
CA ARG A 22 10.45 -3.27 7.06
C ARG A 22 9.25 -3.46 7.95
N LEU A 23 8.27 -2.56 7.85
CA LEU A 23 6.94 -2.91 8.30
C LEU A 23 6.56 -4.12 7.44
N PRO A 24 6.42 -5.32 8.01
CA PRO A 24 5.64 -6.31 7.31
C PRO A 24 4.29 -5.60 7.15
N THR A 25 3.80 -5.44 5.94
CA THR A 25 2.47 -4.92 5.64
C THR A 25 1.36 -5.82 6.21
N SER A 26 1.69 -6.68 7.18
CA SER A 26 0.96 -7.86 7.60
C SER A 26 1.30 -8.26 9.05
N PHE A 27 1.75 -7.40 9.97
CA PHE A 27 1.72 -7.76 11.41
C PHE A 27 1.23 -6.66 12.35
N PRO A 28 0.25 -6.95 13.24
CA PRO A 28 -0.43 -8.25 13.37
C PRO A 28 -1.29 -8.51 12.14
N ILE A 29 -1.22 -9.73 11.59
CA ILE A 29 -2.18 -10.24 10.63
C ILE A 29 -3.54 -10.10 11.32
N ILE A 30 -4.35 -9.13 10.91
CA ILE A 30 -5.64 -8.86 11.56
C ILE A 30 -6.62 -9.97 11.17
N ASP A 31 -6.48 -10.50 9.94
CA ASP A 31 -7.25 -11.62 9.42
C ASP A 31 -6.39 -12.50 8.49
N PRO A 32 -5.94 -13.69 8.93
CA PRO A 32 -5.09 -14.58 8.15
C PRO A 32 -5.71 -15.12 6.86
N GLU A 33 -7.04 -15.18 6.77
CA GLU A 33 -7.74 -15.60 5.55
C GLU A 33 -7.80 -14.44 4.54
N LEU A 34 -7.97 -13.21 5.03
CA LEU A 34 -8.02 -12.00 4.20
C LEU A 34 -6.64 -11.56 3.72
N ASP A 35 -5.60 -11.73 4.55
CA ASP A 35 -4.25 -11.26 4.28
C ASP A 35 -3.31 -12.35 3.75
N GLY A 36 -3.69 -13.64 3.85
CA GLY A 36 -2.91 -14.77 3.35
C GLY A 36 -2.81 -14.84 1.81
N HIS A 37 -3.65 -14.09 1.10
CA HIS A 37 -3.68 -14.03 -0.38
C HIS A 37 -3.12 -12.72 -0.94
N LEU A 38 -2.52 -11.88 -0.09
CA LEU A 38 -1.94 -10.62 -0.54
C LEU A 38 -0.60 -10.87 -1.22
N ASP A 39 -0.56 -10.58 -2.50
CA ASP A 39 0.63 -10.63 -3.33
C ASP A 39 1.34 -9.25 -3.27
N PRO A 40 2.55 -9.18 -2.68
CA PRO A 40 3.30 -7.93 -2.55
C PRO A 40 3.70 -7.31 -3.89
N ASP A 41 3.97 -8.13 -4.90
CA ASP A 41 4.39 -7.66 -6.22
C ASP A 41 3.20 -7.05 -6.96
N LEU A 42 2.01 -7.67 -6.87
CA LEU A 42 0.78 -7.08 -7.38
C LEU A 42 0.39 -5.80 -6.65
N PHE A 43 0.57 -5.76 -5.32
CA PHE A 43 0.36 -4.54 -4.55
C PHE A 43 1.28 -3.42 -5.04
N GLN A 44 2.59 -3.68 -5.14
CA GLN A 44 3.56 -2.69 -5.59
C GLN A 44 3.24 -2.21 -7.01
N LYS A 45 2.88 -3.13 -7.91
CA LYS A 45 2.43 -2.80 -9.27
C LYS A 45 1.23 -1.85 -9.26
N GLY A 46 0.20 -2.13 -8.46
CA GLY A 46 -0.97 -1.26 -8.34
C GLY A 46 -0.62 0.13 -7.81
N PHE A 47 0.29 0.20 -6.84
CA PHE A 47 0.80 1.45 -6.28
C PHE A 47 1.53 2.29 -7.34
N ASP A 48 2.43 1.66 -8.11
CA ASP A 48 3.23 2.33 -9.14
C ASP A 48 2.36 2.79 -10.32
N ASP A 49 1.40 1.96 -10.74
CA ASP A 49 0.44 2.30 -11.81
C ASP A 49 -0.46 3.47 -11.39
N ALA A 50 -0.87 3.53 -10.12
CA ALA A 50 -1.64 4.66 -9.60
C ALA A 50 -0.84 5.97 -9.64
N ASN A 51 0.42 5.97 -9.17
CA ASN A 51 1.27 7.16 -9.21
C ASN A 51 1.54 7.59 -10.65
N SER A 52 1.88 6.65 -11.52
CA SER A 52 2.10 6.92 -12.95
C SER A 52 0.86 7.56 -13.58
N ARG A 53 -0.35 7.08 -13.23
CA ARG A 53 -1.60 7.66 -13.73
C ARG A 53 -1.85 9.06 -13.17
N LEU A 54 -1.62 9.28 -11.87
CA LEU A 54 -1.78 10.60 -11.25
C LEU A 54 -0.87 11.65 -11.91
N ASP A 55 0.36 11.28 -12.26
CA ASP A 55 1.32 12.16 -12.94
C ASP A 55 0.89 12.54 -14.36
N THR A 56 0.01 11.77 -15.01
CA THR A 56 -0.55 12.14 -16.32
C THR A 56 -1.63 13.21 -16.25
N PHE A 57 -2.20 13.48 -15.07
CA PHE A 57 -3.31 14.40 -14.92
C PHE A 57 -2.88 15.79 -14.45
N PRO A 58 -3.61 16.85 -14.87
CA PRO A 58 -3.59 18.11 -14.14
C PRO A 58 -3.95 17.88 -12.66
N ARG A 59 -3.35 18.65 -11.74
CA ARG A 59 -3.50 18.45 -10.29
C ARG A 59 -4.96 18.33 -9.81
N SER A 60 -5.85 19.16 -10.33
CA SER A 60 -7.28 19.14 -9.98
C SER A 60 -7.98 17.85 -10.43
N TRP A 61 -7.58 17.31 -11.58
CA TRP A 61 -8.10 16.05 -12.11
C TRP A 61 -7.52 14.85 -11.37
N ALA A 62 -6.24 14.88 -11.02
CA ALA A 62 -5.61 13.87 -10.16
C ALA A 62 -6.32 13.80 -8.80
N ARG A 63 -6.60 14.95 -8.18
CA ARG A 63 -7.33 15.03 -6.91
C ARG A 63 -8.77 14.56 -7.04
N HIS A 64 -9.44 14.94 -8.13
CA HIS A 64 -10.80 14.47 -8.43
C HIS A 64 -10.82 12.94 -8.57
N HIS A 65 -9.96 12.38 -9.43
CA HIS A 65 -9.82 10.93 -9.65
C HIS A 65 -9.60 10.18 -8.34
N ALA A 66 -8.61 10.62 -7.54
CA ALA A 66 -8.32 10.02 -6.25
C ALA A 66 -9.53 10.07 -5.31
N SER A 67 -10.23 11.21 -5.23
CA SER A 67 -11.42 11.36 -4.37
C SER A 67 -12.57 10.45 -4.80
N THR A 68 -12.84 10.37 -6.11
CA THR A 68 -13.95 9.59 -6.65
C THR A 68 -13.71 8.09 -6.52
N THR A 69 -12.48 7.63 -6.75
CA THR A 69 -12.13 6.22 -6.57
C THR A 69 -12.20 5.82 -5.10
N MET A 70 -11.75 6.68 -4.19
CA MET A 70 -11.82 6.41 -2.75
C MET A 70 -13.24 6.44 -2.18
N ALA A 71 -14.16 7.19 -2.79
CA ALA A 71 -15.57 7.21 -2.41
C ALA A 71 -16.31 5.91 -2.78
N ALA A 72 -15.81 5.16 -3.77
CA ALA A 72 -16.35 3.85 -4.13
C ALA A 72 -15.68 2.73 -3.30
N ALA A 73 -16.48 1.75 -2.86
CA ALA A 73 -15.94 0.51 -2.30
C ALA A 73 -15.28 -0.32 -3.43
N PRO A 74 -14.20 -1.07 -3.13
CA PRO A 74 -13.69 -2.09 -4.04
C PRO A 74 -14.78 -3.10 -4.41
N ALA A 75 -14.67 -3.70 -5.60
CA ALA A 75 -15.56 -4.78 -6.00
C ALA A 75 -15.38 -5.99 -5.06
N ALA A 76 -16.49 -6.65 -4.71
CA ALA A 76 -16.44 -7.81 -3.81
C ALA A 76 -15.89 -9.07 -4.51
N ASP A 77 -15.97 -9.09 -5.84
CA ASP A 77 -15.48 -10.10 -6.78
C ASP A 77 -14.21 -9.64 -7.50
N ASP A 78 -13.42 -8.76 -6.86
CA ASP A 78 -12.14 -8.34 -7.40
C ASP A 78 -11.17 -9.52 -7.50
N ASP A 79 -10.83 -9.91 -8.73
CA ASP A 79 -9.89 -10.99 -9.03
C ASP A 79 -8.45 -10.65 -8.59
N GLU A 80 -8.12 -9.36 -8.41
CA GLU A 80 -6.78 -8.87 -8.05
C GLU A 80 -6.82 -7.91 -6.84
N PRO A 81 -7.25 -8.37 -5.65
CA PRO A 81 -7.45 -7.51 -4.48
C PRO A 81 -6.15 -6.84 -3.99
N SER A 82 -5.00 -7.50 -4.19
CA SER A 82 -3.67 -6.97 -3.86
C SER A 82 -3.34 -5.74 -4.70
N TYR A 83 -3.59 -5.80 -6.01
CA TYR A 83 -3.39 -4.69 -6.93
C TYR A 83 -4.30 -3.52 -6.57
N THR A 84 -5.59 -3.78 -6.35
CA THR A 84 -6.55 -2.74 -5.97
C THR A 84 -6.20 -2.07 -4.65
N ARG A 85 -5.71 -2.83 -3.65
CA ARG A 85 -5.22 -2.26 -2.39
C ARG A 85 -4.03 -1.33 -2.62
N GLY A 86 -3.04 -1.76 -3.41
CA GLY A 86 -1.87 -0.95 -3.77
C GLY A 86 -2.25 0.34 -4.48
N TYR A 87 -3.12 0.22 -5.49
CA TYR A 87 -3.65 1.34 -6.25
C TYR A 87 -4.35 2.37 -5.35
N ARG A 88 -5.23 1.91 -4.46
CA ARG A 88 -5.96 2.79 -3.53
C ARG A 88 -5.05 3.39 -2.45
N ALA A 89 -3.99 2.70 -2.03
CA ALA A 89 -3.01 3.23 -1.10
C ALA A 89 -2.27 4.46 -1.67
N ALA A 90 -1.86 4.41 -2.94
CA ALA A 90 -1.26 5.55 -3.62
C ALA A 90 -2.24 6.74 -3.71
N LEU A 91 -3.50 6.50 -4.10
CA LEU A 91 -4.52 7.55 -4.16
C LEU A 91 -4.78 8.21 -2.80
N TYR A 92 -4.83 7.42 -1.73
CA TYR A 92 -4.98 7.93 -0.38
C TYR A 92 -3.79 8.80 0.03
N GLY A 93 -2.56 8.34 -0.26
CA GLY A 93 -1.34 9.11 -0.04
C GLY A 93 -1.37 10.44 -0.79
N TYR A 94 -1.79 10.42 -2.06
CA TYR A 94 -1.96 11.62 -2.86
C TYR A 94 -2.93 12.61 -2.19
N LEU A 95 -4.13 12.19 -1.78
CA LEU A 95 -5.09 13.09 -1.12
C LEU A 95 -4.58 13.69 0.20
N ARG A 96 -3.74 12.96 0.94
CA ARG A 96 -3.18 13.43 2.22
C ARG A 96 -1.99 14.36 2.08
N HIS A 97 -1.19 14.20 1.03
CA HIS A 97 0.10 14.87 0.89
C HIS A 97 0.20 15.82 -0.31
N SER A 98 -0.72 15.74 -1.28
CA SER A 98 -0.83 16.75 -2.32
C SER A 98 -1.39 18.04 -1.70
N ALA A 99 -0.51 19.01 -1.46
CA ALA A 99 -0.93 20.38 -1.18
C ALA A 99 -1.69 20.94 -2.39
N ASP A 100 -2.71 21.78 -2.14
CA ASP A 100 -3.43 22.50 -3.19
C ASP A 100 -2.49 23.38 -4.03
#